data_AF-A0A6B0WGD8-F1
#
_entry.id   AF-A0A6B0WGD8-F1
#
_cell.length_a   1.000
_cell.length_b   1.000
_cell.length_c   1.000
_cell.angle_alpha   90.00
_cell.angle_beta   90.00
_cell.angle_gamma   90.00
#
_symmetry.space_group_name_H-M   'P 1'
#
loop_
_entity.id
_entity.type
_entity.pdbx_description
1 polymer ?
#
loop_
_entity_poly.entity_id
_entity_poly.type
_entity_poly.pdbx_seq_one_letter_code
_entity_poly.pdbx_strand_id
1 'polypeptide(L)' 'MAAFPFSSTRAFWRWVELCEDGDVDSLWQSDRLLASDASPRPQLETMSLMAALAGATERLKFGMNVVVLPLRDPIA' A
#
# COMPACT_ATOMS: atom_id res chain seq x y z
N MET A 1 -14.56 6.41 -11.37
CA MET A 1 -14.45 6.29 -9.90
C MET A 1 -13.30 5.34 -9.61
N ALA A 2 -12.18 5.83 -9.10
CA ALA A 2 -11.01 5.01 -8.83
C ALA A 2 -11.37 3.95 -7.77
N ALA A 3 -11.31 2.67 -8.11
CA ALA A 3 -11.71 1.58 -7.22
C ALA A 3 -10.72 1.39 -6.07
N PHE A 4 -10.79 2.28 -5.09
CA PHE A 4 -10.28 2.06 -3.74
C PHE A 4 -11.08 0.90 -3.12
N PRO A 5 -10.45 -0.20 -2.69
CA PRO A 5 -11.17 -1.40 -2.28
C PRO A 5 -11.87 -1.27 -0.92
N PHE A 6 -11.71 -0.13 -0.23
CA PHE A 6 -12.37 0.16 1.03
C PHE A 6 -13.53 1.14 0.82
N SER A 7 -14.54 1.04 1.68
CA SER A 7 -15.72 1.90 1.62
C SER A 7 -15.43 3.38 1.91
N SER A 8 -14.32 3.68 2.59
CA SER A 8 -13.80 5.05 2.80
C SER A 8 -12.34 5.02 3.26
N THR A 9 -11.63 6.14 3.18
CA THR A 9 -10.26 6.28 3.73
C THR A 9 -10.19 5.93 5.21
N ARG A 10 -11.24 6.24 5.99
CA ARG A 10 -11.32 5.85 7.40
C ARG A 10 -11.44 4.34 7.57
N ALA A 11 -12.18 3.66 6.69
CA ALA A 11 -12.29 2.20 6.74
C ALA A 11 -10.94 1.52 6.45
N PHE A 12 -10.12 2.11 5.57
CA PHE A 12 -8.75 1.65 5.35
C PHE A 12 -7.89 1.81 6.61
N TRP A 13 -7.87 2.98 7.24
CA TRP A 13 -7.06 3.19 8.44
C TRP A 13 -7.49 2.31 9.62
N ARG A 14 -8.80 2.14 9.81
CA ARG A 14 -9.31 1.19 10.81
C ARG A 14 -8.84 -0.23 10.55
N TRP A 15 -8.74 -0.64 9.28
CA TRP A 15 -8.20 -1.95 8.94
C TRP A 15 -6.70 -2.04 9.22
N VAL A 16 -5.92 -0.98 8.95
CA VAL A 16 -4.49 -0.91 9.32
C VAL A 16 -4.31 -1.01 10.83
N GLU A 17 -5.09 -0.28 11.63
CA GLU A 17 -5.08 -0.36 13.11
C GLU A 17 -5.36 -1.79 13.59
N LEU A 18 -6.37 -2.46 13.01
CA LEU A 18 -6.67 -3.86 13.33
C LEU A 18 -5.52 -4.82 12.99
N CYS A 19 -4.73 -4.52 11.95
CA CYS A 19 -3.53 -5.30 11.63
C CYS A 19 -2.39 -5.05 12.62
N GLU A 20 -2.13 -3.79 12.98
CA GLU A 20 -1.09 -3.40 13.95
C GLU A 20 -1.36 -3.95 15.37
N ASP A 21 -2.62 -3.92 15.80
CA ASP A 21 -3.05 -4.43 17.12
C ASP A 21 -3.22 -5.96 17.12
N GLY A 22 -3.35 -6.55 15.94
CA GLY A 22 -3.54 -7.99 15.75
C GLY A 22 -2.22 -8.76 15.61
N ASP A 23 -2.34 -10.02 15.17
CA ASP A 23 -1.21 -10.93 14.92
C ASP A 23 -0.69 -10.82 13.47
N VAL A 24 -0.97 -9.70 12.78
CA VAL A 24 -0.50 -9.47 11.41
C VAL A 24 0.90 -8.89 11.48
N ASP A 25 1.90 -9.66 11.06
CA ASP A 25 3.30 -9.23 11.11
C ASP A 25 3.65 -8.20 10.02
N SER A 26 3.00 -8.28 8.85
CA SER A 26 3.36 -7.43 7.71
C SER A 26 2.26 -7.18 6.68
N LEU A 27 2.33 -6.01 6.03
CA LEU A 27 1.51 -5.63 4.87
C LEU A 27 2.39 -5.47 3.62
N TRP A 28 1.99 -6.09 2.51
CA TRP A 28 2.75 -6.02 1.27
C TRP A 28 1.93 -5.49 0.10
N GLN A 29 2.46 -4.48 -0.57
CA GLN A 29 1.81 -3.82 -1.70
C GLN A 29 2.53 -4.15 -3.01
N SER A 30 1.79 -4.38 -4.09
CA SER A 30 2.37 -4.47 -5.44
C SER A 30 2.72 -3.08 -5.97
N ASP A 31 3.92 -2.92 -6.52
CA ASP A 31 4.35 -1.63 -7.09
C ASP A 31 3.70 -1.38 -8.44
N ARG A 32 2.69 -0.52 -8.45
CA ARG A 32 1.93 -0.25 -9.67
C ARG A 32 1.44 1.18 -9.74
N LEU A 33 1.88 1.88 -10.78
CA LEU A 33 1.49 3.26 -11.05
C LEU A 33 0.22 3.37 -11.90
N LEU A 34 0.02 2.47 -12.87
CA LEU A 34 -1.04 2.57 -13.87
C LEU A 34 -1.98 1.37 -13.85
N ALA A 35 -3.28 1.64 -13.95
CA ALA A 35 -4.26 0.62 -14.32
C ALA A 35 -4.04 0.17 -15.78
N SER A 36 -4.44 -1.04 -16.10
CA SER A 36 -4.30 -1.65 -17.43
C SER A 36 -5.43 -2.65 -17.66
N ASP A 37 -5.63 -3.10 -18.90
CA ASP A 37 -6.73 -4.01 -19.25
C ASP A 37 -6.68 -5.33 -18.45
N ALA A 38 -5.47 -5.83 -18.16
CA ALA A 38 -5.27 -7.03 -17.35
C ALA A 38 -5.50 -6.81 -15.83
N SER A 39 -5.47 -5.55 -15.36
CA SER A 39 -5.78 -5.22 -13.97
C SER A 39 -6.39 -3.81 -13.91
N PRO A 40 -7.70 -3.66 -14.09
CA PRO A 40 -8.33 -2.35 -14.26
C PRO A 40 -8.47 -1.58 -12.94
N ARG A 41 -8.20 -2.22 -11.79
CA ARG A 41 -8.34 -1.57 -10.47
C ARG A 41 -7.14 -0.65 -10.19
N PRO A 42 -7.38 0.66 -9.99
CA PRO A 42 -6.33 1.56 -9.53
C PRO A 42 -5.88 1.18 -8.12
N GLN A 43 -4.61 1.43 -7.85
CA GLN A 43 -3.96 1.15 -6.57
C GLN A 43 -3.48 2.47 -5.96
N LEU A 44 -3.34 2.50 -4.63
CA LEU A 44 -2.63 3.60 -3.98
C LEU A 44 -1.20 3.64 -4.53
N GLU A 45 -0.63 4.83 -4.66
CA GLU A 45 0.77 4.95 -5.05
C GLU A 45 1.65 4.38 -3.93
N THR A 46 2.55 3.48 -4.29
CA THR A 46 3.29 2.61 -3.37
C THR A 46 4.13 3.39 -2.36
N MET A 47 4.89 4.40 -2.82
CA MET A 47 5.78 5.16 -1.94
C MET A 47 4.99 6.01 -0.95
N SER A 48 3.92 6.65 -1.42
CA SER A 48 3.02 7.45 -0.62
C SER A 48 2.29 6.61 0.43
N LEU A 49 1.90 5.38 0.08
CA LEU A 49 1.29 4.47 1.04
C LEU A 49 2.30 4.03 2.10
N MET A 50 3.51 3.64 1.71
CA MET A 50 4.55 3.26 2.66
C MET A 50 4.90 4.40 3.61
N ALA A 51 5.01 5.64 3.11
CA ALA A 51 5.23 6.81 3.96
C ALA A 51 4.08 7.03 4.95
N ALA A 52 2.84 6.86 4.50
CA ALA A 52 1.67 6.99 5.36
C ALA A 52 1.61 5.87 6.43
N LEU A 53 1.94 4.62 6.07
CA LEU A 53 2.03 3.51 7.02
C LEU A 53 3.14 3.77 8.05
N ALA A 54 4.34 4.17 7.60
CA ALA A 54 5.46 4.50 8.48
C ALA A 54 5.12 5.54 9.56
N GLY A 55 4.26 6.52 9.22
CA GLY A 55 3.81 7.53 10.18
C GLY A 55 2.63 7.11 11.06
N ALA A 56 1.93 6.03 10.72
CA ALA A 56 0.71 5.59 11.39
C ALA A 56 0.86 4.31 12.22
N THR A 57 1.97 3.57 12.06
CA THR A 57 2.22 2.27 12.69
C THR A 57 3.58 2.24 13.40
N GLU A 58 3.68 1.50 14.52
CA GLU A 58 4.94 1.38 15.28
C GLU A 58 5.64 0.03 15.07
N ARG A 59 4.89 -1.06 14.86
CA ARG A 59 5.43 -2.43 14.79
C ARG A 59 5.15 -3.13 13.47
N LEU A 60 4.05 -2.80 12.80
CA LEU A 60 3.63 -3.44 11.56
C LEU A 60 4.67 -3.20 10.47
N LYS A 61 5.23 -4.29 9.94
CA LYS A 61 6.18 -4.22 8.84
C LYS A 61 5.43 -3.95 7.55
N PHE A 62 6.04 -3.22 6.62
CA PHE A 62 5.45 -3.00 5.31
C PHE A 62 6.51 -2.93 4.23
N GLY A 63 6.10 -3.26 3.02
CA GLY A 63 7.00 -3.24 1.87
C GLY A 63 6.32 -3.53 0.56
N MET A 64 7.15 -3.58 -0.48
CA MET A 64 6.75 -3.87 -1.84
C MET A 64 6.92 -5.36 -2.10
N ASN A 65 5.89 -6.04 -2.59
CA ASN A 65 5.99 -7.46 -2.97
C ASN A 65 7.11 -7.69 -3.99
N VAL A 66 7.22 -6.77 -4.95
CA VAL A 66 8.29 -6.68 -5.95
C VAL A 66 8.50 -5.21 -6.27
N VAL A 67 9.74 -4.75 -6.28
CA VAL A 67 10.12 -3.44 -6.81
C VAL A 67 10.24 -3.53 -8.33
N VAL A 68 9.54 -2.66 -9.05
CA VAL A 68 9.70 -2.55 -10.50
C VAL A 68 10.81 -1.54 -10.77
N LEU A 69 12.06 -2.01 -10.80
CA LEU A 69 13.26 -1.18 -10.96
C LEU A 69 13.20 -0.17 -12.12
N PRO A 70 12.64 -0.48 -13.30
CA PRO A 70 12.51 0.53 -14.36
C PRO A 70 11.66 1.75 -14.00
N LEU A 71 10.81 1.65 -12.96
CA LEU A 71 9.93 2.73 -12.52
C LEU A 71 10.49 3.51 -11.32
N ARG A 72 11.64 3.11 -10.76
CA ARG A 72 12.25 3.72 -9.58
C ARG A 72 13.74 3.93 -9.84
N ASP A 73 14.21 5.16 -9.73
CA ASP A 73 15.65 5.41 -9.70
C ASP A 73 16.24 4.75 -8.45
N PRO A 74 17.21 3.82 -8.56
CA PRO A 74 17.75 3.09 -7.41
C PRO A 74 18.54 3.96 -6.42
N ILE A 75 18.84 5.22 -6.78
CA ILE A 75 19.65 6.14 -5.96
C ILE A 75 18.78 7.22 -5.28
N ALA A 76 17.57 7.47 -5.78
CA ALA A 76 16.70 8.55 -5.32
C ALA A 76 15.90 8.19 -4.05
#